data_AF-A0A8H6UKC9-F1
#
_entry.id   AF-A0A8H6UKC9-F1
#
_cell.length_a   1.000
_cell.length_b   1.000
_cell.length_c   1.000
_cell.angle_alpha   90.00
_cell.angle_beta   90.00
_cell.angle_gamma   90.00
#
_symmetry.space_group_name_H-M   'P 1'
#
loop_
_entity.id
_entity.type
_entity.pdbx_description
1 polymer ?
#
loop_
_entity_poly.entity_id
_entity_poly.type
_entity_poly.pdbx_seq_one_letter_code
_entity_poly.pdbx_strand_id
1 'polypeptide(L)'
;MSYTVRKIGQANTLEHRVYIEKDGVPVSPFHDIPLYANPEQTILNMVVEIPRWTNAKQEISKEEFLNPIKQDVKKGKLRFVRNCFPHKGYLWNYGAFPQTWEDPNVVHPETKAKGDNDPLDVCEIGELVGYPGQVKQVKVLGVMALLDEEETDWKVIVIDINDPLAPKLHDIEDVERHLPGLLRATNEWFRIYKIPDGKPENQFAFSGECKNKKYALDVIRECADAWEKLITGKSPRGEISLANTSVENSPDRADPSQLASIPKGENLPPAPIDGSIDKWFFISGAAV
;
A
#
# COMPACT_ATOMS: atom_id res chain seq x y z
N MET A 1 14.23 0.68 -17.20
CA MET A 1 14.90 0.12 -16.01
C MET A 1 13.95 -0.89 -15.40
N SER A 2 14.40 -2.09 -15.06
CA SER A 2 13.52 -3.14 -14.54
C SER A 2 13.76 -3.36 -13.04
N TYR A 3 12.70 -3.25 -12.25
CA TYR A 3 12.71 -3.68 -10.86
C TYR A 3 12.50 -5.19 -10.78
N THR A 4 13.25 -5.86 -9.90
CA THR A 4 13.09 -7.28 -9.58
C THR A 4 12.84 -7.47 -8.09
N VAL A 5 12.54 -8.70 -7.66
CA VAL A 5 12.32 -9.02 -6.26
C VAL A 5 13.30 -10.06 -5.76
N ARG A 6 13.81 -9.86 -4.56
CA ARG A 6 14.63 -10.82 -3.81
C ARG A 6 13.84 -11.30 -2.60
N LYS A 7 13.47 -12.59 -2.61
CA LYS A 7 12.68 -13.23 -1.57
C LYS A 7 13.56 -14.02 -0.61
N ILE A 8 13.49 -13.70 0.67
CA ILE A 8 14.17 -14.39 1.76
C ILE A 8 13.13 -15.17 2.57
N GLY A 9 13.45 -16.40 2.95
CA GLY A 9 12.51 -17.28 3.66
C GLY A 9 11.30 -17.71 2.81
N GLN A 10 10.50 -18.62 3.38
CA GLN A 10 9.25 -19.07 2.77
C GLN A 10 8.17 -18.02 2.98
N ALA A 11 7.35 -17.73 1.98
CA ALA A 11 6.16 -16.90 2.20
C ALA A 11 5.25 -17.53 3.27
N ASN A 12 4.50 -16.71 3.99
CA ASN A 12 3.68 -17.10 5.15
C ASN A 12 4.50 -17.60 6.37
N THR A 13 5.73 -17.10 6.55
CA THR A 13 6.52 -17.29 7.78
C THR A 13 7.00 -15.94 8.36
N LEU A 14 7.46 -15.94 9.62
CA LEU A 14 7.91 -14.71 10.29
C LEU A 14 9.21 -14.15 9.70
N GLU A 15 10.01 -15.01 9.10
CA GLU A 15 11.31 -14.70 8.48
C GLU A 15 11.16 -14.12 7.07
N HIS A 16 9.97 -14.25 6.47
CA HIS A 16 9.78 -13.89 5.06
C HIS A 16 10.00 -12.40 4.83
N ARG A 17 10.87 -12.07 3.88
CA ARG A 17 11.08 -10.70 3.40
C ARG A 17 11.10 -10.65 1.89
N VAL A 18 10.51 -9.60 1.33
CA VAL A 18 10.60 -9.29 -0.10
C VAL A 18 11.30 -7.95 -0.26
N TYR A 19 12.56 -7.99 -0.69
CA TYR A 19 13.30 -6.80 -1.08
C TYR A 19 13.02 -6.49 -2.55
N ILE A 20 12.93 -5.21 -2.89
CA ILE A 20 12.92 -4.75 -4.28
C ILE A 20 14.34 -4.45 -4.69
N GLU A 21 14.70 -4.87 -5.90
CA GLU A 21 16.02 -4.62 -6.47
C GLU A 21 15.91 -3.73 -7.71
N LYS A 22 16.88 -2.82 -7.85
CA LYS A 22 17.14 -2.09 -9.08
C LYS A 22 18.49 -2.56 -9.61
N ASP A 23 18.51 -3.12 -10.82
CA ASP A 23 19.72 -3.65 -11.45
C ASP A 23 20.48 -4.67 -10.55
N GLY A 24 19.72 -5.48 -9.80
CA GLY A 24 20.24 -6.51 -8.89
C GLY A 24 20.69 -6.02 -7.50
N VAL A 25 20.57 -4.71 -7.22
CA VAL A 25 20.92 -4.11 -5.93
C VAL A 25 19.63 -3.82 -5.14
N PRO A 26 19.51 -4.30 -3.88
CA PRO A 26 18.37 -3.95 -3.03
C PRO A 26 18.24 -2.45 -2.82
N VAL A 27 17.01 -1.95 -2.94
CA VAL A 27 16.64 -0.55 -2.75
C VAL A 27 15.46 -0.45 -1.79
N SER A 28 15.32 0.68 -1.11
CA SER A 28 14.17 0.92 -0.24
C SER A 28 12.89 1.12 -1.08
N PRO A 29 11.85 0.28 -0.93
CA PRO A 29 10.59 0.52 -1.60
C PRO A 29 9.84 1.74 -1.04
N PHE A 30 10.20 2.21 0.14
CA PHE A 30 9.64 3.44 0.70
C PHE A 30 10.34 4.68 0.08
N HIS A 31 11.65 4.65 -0.09
CA HIS A 31 12.43 5.87 -0.33
C HIS A 31 13.11 5.96 -1.71
N ASP A 32 13.55 4.85 -2.29
CA ASP A 32 14.41 4.83 -3.47
C ASP A 32 13.65 4.68 -4.80
N ILE A 33 12.39 4.24 -4.76
CA ILE A 33 11.55 4.14 -5.95
C ILE A 33 10.92 5.52 -6.19
N PRO A 34 11.15 6.16 -7.34
CA PRO A 34 10.56 7.47 -7.61
C PRO A 34 9.03 7.40 -7.59
N LEU A 35 8.37 8.35 -6.95
CA LEU A 35 6.90 8.47 -6.99
C LEU A 35 6.38 8.52 -8.44
N TYR A 36 7.01 9.34 -9.27
CA TYR A 36 6.62 9.53 -10.67
C TYR A 36 7.47 8.67 -11.61
N ALA A 37 6.81 7.92 -12.49
CA ALA A 37 7.46 7.06 -13.48
C ALA A 37 7.87 7.81 -14.76
N ASN A 38 7.34 9.03 -14.97
CA ASN A 38 7.65 9.86 -16.14
C ASN A 38 7.87 11.34 -15.76
N PRO A 39 8.65 12.09 -16.57
CA PRO A 39 8.96 13.50 -16.29
C PRO A 39 7.74 14.41 -16.22
N GLU A 40 6.66 14.09 -16.94
CA GLU A 40 5.43 14.89 -16.96
C GLU A 40 4.58 14.70 -15.69
N GLN A 41 5.00 13.81 -14.77
CA GLN A 41 4.33 13.53 -13.50
C GLN A 41 2.85 13.09 -13.66
N THR A 42 2.58 12.34 -14.73
CA THR A 42 1.22 11.85 -15.03
C THR A 42 1.03 10.36 -14.75
N ILE A 43 2.14 9.61 -14.66
CA ILE A 43 2.20 8.19 -14.36
C ILE A 43 3.01 8.00 -13.08
N LEU A 44 2.50 7.22 -12.15
CA LEU A 44 3.12 6.96 -10.86
C LEU A 44 3.64 5.52 -10.78
N ASN A 45 4.69 5.30 -9.99
CA ASN A 45 5.09 3.95 -9.60
C ASN A 45 4.31 3.54 -8.37
N MET A 46 3.63 2.39 -8.43
CA MET A 46 3.02 1.72 -7.28
C MET A 46 3.90 0.55 -6.87
N VAL A 47 4.11 0.38 -5.57
CA VAL A 47 4.67 -0.85 -4.99
C VAL A 47 3.53 -1.74 -4.53
N VAL A 48 3.35 -2.89 -5.18
CA VAL A 48 2.33 -3.87 -4.79
C VAL A 48 2.80 -4.65 -3.56
N GLU A 49 1.98 -4.70 -2.52
CA GLU A 49 2.25 -5.44 -1.29
C GLU A 49 1.41 -6.72 -1.24
N ILE A 50 0.10 -6.60 -1.50
CA ILE A 50 -0.87 -7.67 -1.34
C ILE A 50 -1.59 -7.92 -2.67
N PRO A 51 -1.39 -9.09 -3.30
CA PRO A 51 -2.12 -9.46 -4.50
C PRO A 51 -3.63 -9.59 -4.24
N ARG A 52 -4.44 -9.24 -5.24
CA ARG A 52 -5.89 -9.44 -5.20
C ARG A 52 -6.25 -10.88 -4.83
N TRP A 53 -7.27 -11.02 -3.99
CA TRP A 53 -7.82 -12.28 -3.46
C TRP A 53 -6.89 -13.08 -2.54
N THR A 54 -5.86 -12.45 -2.00
CA THR A 54 -5.02 -13.02 -0.95
C THR A 54 -5.33 -12.38 0.42
N ASN A 55 -4.88 -13.03 1.50
CA ASN A 55 -5.24 -12.67 2.87
C ASN A 55 -4.05 -12.19 3.73
N ALA A 56 -2.82 -12.56 3.36
CA ALA A 56 -1.64 -12.20 4.14
C ALA A 56 -1.47 -10.68 4.12
N LYS A 57 -1.51 -10.02 5.30
CA LYS A 57 -1.28 -8.58 5.39
C LYS A 57 0.22 -8.31 5.25
N GLN A 58 0.68 -8.21 4.01
CA GLN A 58 2.03 -7.79 3.68
C GLN A 58 2.08 -6.26 3.65
N GLU A 59 3.17 -5.68 4.12
CA GLU A 59 3.38 -4.24 4.18
C GLU A 59 4.87 -3.91 4.04
N ILE A 60 5.18 -2.76 3.46
CA ILE A 60 6.51 -2.14 3.51
C ILE A 60 6.87 -1.94 4.98
N SER A 61 7.96 -2.57 5.44
CA SER A 61 8.38 -2.44 6.82
C SER A 61 9.01 -1.07 7.07
N LYS A 62 8.34 -0.21 7.84
CA LYS A 62 8.90 1.11 8.20
C LYS A 62 10.21 1.02 8.99
N GLU A 63 10.34 0.03 9.87
CA GLU A 63 11.43 -0.05 10.85
C GLU A 63 12.66 -0.82 10.35
N GLU A 64 12.50 -1.73 9.38
CA GLU A 64 13.60 -2.57 8.92
C GLU A 64 14.50 -1.86 7.90
N PHE A 65 15.78 -2.19 7.90
CA PHE A 65 16.76 -1.62 6.97
C PHE A 65 16.36 -1.86 5.50
N LEU A 66 16.28 -0.77 4.71
CA LEU A 66 15.75 -0.72 3.34
C LEU A 66 14.30 -1.19 3.18
N ASN A 67 13.51 -1.12 4.26
CA ASN A 67 12.07 -1.26 4.25
C ASN A 67 11.52 -2.45 3.42
N PRO A 68 12.05 -3.68 3.55
CA PRO A 68 11.52 -4.83 2.82
C PRO A 68 10.03 -5.02 3.13
N ILE A 69 9.29 -5.60 2.18
CA ILE A 69 7.92 -6.03 2.44
C ILE A 69 7.96 -7.26 3.35
N LYS A 70 7.16 -7.25 4.40
CA LYS A 70 6.99 -8.35 5.36
C LYS A 70 5.53 -8.51 5.72
N GLN A 71 5.19 -9.66 6.30
CA GLN A 71 3.87 -9.84 6.87
C GLN A 71 3.75 -9.18 8.25
N ASP A 72 2.68 -8.43 8.47
CA ASP A 72 2.31 -7.88 9.78
C ASP A 72 2.16 -9.02 10.82
N VAL A 73 2.56 -8.75 12.06
CA VAL A 73 2.54 -9.69 13.16
C VAL A 73 1.71 -9.13 14.31
N LYS A 74 0.59 -9.81 14.61
CA LYS A 74 -0.31 -9.45 15.72
C LYS A 74 -0.21 -10.51 16.82
N LYS A 75 0.18 -10.10 18.03
CA LYS A 75 0.34 -11.00 19.19
C LYS A 75 1.24 -12.21 18.90
N GLY A 76 2.37 -11.96 18.21
CA GLY A 76 3.36 -12.99 17.86
C GLY A 76 2.94 -13.96 16.75
N LYS A 77 1.83 -13.70 16.06
CA LYS A 77 1.34 -14.52 14.93
C LYS A 77 1.19 -13.67 13.68
N LEU A 78 1.45 -14.28 12.54
CA LEU A 78 1.22 -13.69 11.22
C LEU A 78 -0.24 -13.26 11.07
N ARG A 79 -0.44 -12.01 10.63
CA ARG A 79 -1.76 -11.44 10.43
C ARG A 79 -2.29 -11.79 9.05
N PHE A 80 -3.52 -12.31 9.01
CA PHE A 80 -4.28 -12.55 7.80
C PHE A 80 -5.61 -11.82 7.90
N VAL A 81 -5.93 -10.98 6.93
CA VAL A 81 -7.26 -10.38 6.80
C VAL A 81 -8.26 -11.48 6.47
N ARG A 82 -9.43 -11.45 7.11
CA ARG A 82 -10.44 -12.51 7.00
C ARG A 82 -11.33 -12.28 5.78
N ASN A 83 -11.91 -13.36 5.25
CA ASN A 83 -12.89 -13.26 4.17
C ASN A 83 -14.23 -12.77 4.74
N CYS A 84 -14.64 -11.56 4.35
CA CYS A 84 -15.91 -10.96 4.74
C CYS A 84 -16.87 -11.08 3.56
N PHE A 85 -17.90 -11.91 3.67
CA PHE A 85 -18.83 -12.18 2.56
C PHE A 85 -19.41 -10.87 1.99
N PRO A 86 -19.40 -10.69 0.65
CA PRO A 86 -19.03 -11.65 -0.41
C PRO A 86 -17.55 -11.60 -0.86
N HIS A 87 -16.67 -10.91 -0.13
CA HIS A 87 -15.30 -10.58 -0.51
C HIS A 87 -14.26 -11.62 -0.09
N LYS A 88 -13.49 -12.14 -1.06
CA LYS A 88 -12.33 -13.01 -0.79
C LYS A 88 -11.08 -12.17 -0.65
N GLY A 89 -10.47 -12.17 0.54
CA GLY A 89 -9.25 -11.42 0.82
C GLY A 89 -9.36 -9.95 0.43
N TYR A 90 -8.29 -9.40 -0.12
CA TYR A 90 -8.26 -8.06 -0.70
C TYR A 90 -8.93 -8.02 -2.08
N LEU A 91 -9.74 -6.99 -2.34
CA LEU A 91 -10.49 -6.84 -3.59
C LEU A 91 -9.67 -6.28 -4.76
N TRP A 92 -8.49 -5.74 -4.48
CA TRP A 92 -7.60 -5.09 -5.44
C TRP A 92 -6.19 -5.67 -5.32
N ASN A 93 -5.33 -5.34 -6.28
CA ASN A 93 -3.91 -5.34 -5.93
C ASN A 93 -3.71 -4.15 -5.00
N TYR A 94 -3.28 -4.44 -3.78
CA TYR A 94 -3.11 -3.43 -2.73
C TYR A 94 -1.62 -3.17 -2.52
N GLY A 95 -1.30 -1.93 -2.21
CA GLY A 95 0.06 -1.52 -1.91
C GLY A 95 0.12 -0.03 -1.66
N ALA A 96 1.27 0.58 -1.95
CA ALA A 96 1.50 1.97 -1.64
C ALA A 96 2.22 2.74 -2.75
N PHE A 97 2.12 4.06 -2.68
CA PHE A 97 3.01 4.95 -3.41
C PHE A 97 4.32 5.16 -2.64
N PRO A 98 5.48 4.89 -3.26
CA PRO A 98 6.76 5.21 -2.66
C PRO A 98 6.91 6.74 -2.57
N GLN A 99 7.79 7.21 -1.69
CA GLN A 99 8.05 8.64 -1.50
C GLN A 99 6.81 9.48 -1.15
N THR A 100 5.90 8.89 -0.38
CA THR A 100 4.74 9.55 0.21
C THR A 100 4.64 9.17 1.68
N TRP A 101 4.08 10.03 2.53
CA TRP A 101 3.90 9.75 3.95
C TRP A 101 2.68 10.47 4.51
N GLU A 102 1.78 9.73 5.15
CA GLU A 102 0.65 10.24 5.92
C GLU A 102 1.16 10.73 7.28
N ASP A 103 1.50 12.02 7.38
CA ASP A 103 2.21 12.59 8.53
C ASP A 103 1.40 12.49 9.85
N PRO A 104 1.84 11.69 10.84
CA PRO A 104 1.14 11.54 12.12
C PRO A 104 1.29 12.76 13.04
N ASN A 105 2.10 13.75 12.65
CA ASN A 105 2.35 14.96 13.44
C ASN A 105 1.35 16.08 13.11
N VAL A 106 0.55 15.92 12.06
CA VAL A 106 -0.42 16.92 11.60
C VAL A 106 -1.83 16.34 11.63
N VAL A 107 -2.83 17.17 11.95
CA VAL A 107 -4.24 16.80 11.85
C VAL A 107 -4.76 17.23 10.50
N HIS A 108 -5.23 16.29 9.69
CA HIS A 108 -5.77 16.57 8.36
C HIS A 108 -7.16 17.22 8.48
N PRO A 109 -7.40 18.35 7.78
CA PRO A 109 -8.65 19.09 7.92
C PRO A 109 -9.89 18.33 7.41
N GLU A 110 -9.73 17.37 6.50
CA GLU A 110 -10.81 16.59 5.91
C GLU A 110 -11.40 15.58 6.87
N THR A 111 -10.54 14.89 7.61
CA THR A 111 -10.88 13.77 8.50
C THR A 111 -10.90 14.17 9.97
N LYS A 112 -10.25 15.30 10.33
CA LYS A 112 -10.00 15.73 11.72
C LYS A 112 -9.17 14.74 12.53
N ALA A 113 -8.40 13.90 11.84
CA ALA A 113 -7.53 12.87 12.39
C ALA A 113 -6.07 13.12 11.97
N LYS A 114 -5.13 12.48 12.65
CA LYS A 114 -3.71 12.47 12.25
C LYS A 114 -3.48 11.45 11.14
N GLY A 115 -2.40 11.57 10.35
CA GLY A 115 -2.01 10.50 9.43
C GLY A 115 -1.66 9.21 10.17
N ASP A 116 -1.83 8.06 9.50
CA ASP A 116 -1.55 6.72 10.02
C ASP A 116 -0.04 6.35 10.07
N ASN A 117 0.81 7.31 9.72
CA ASN A 117 2.27 7.18 9.71
C ASN A 117 2.80 6.23 8.63
N ASP A 118 2.03 5.88 7.61
CA ASP A 118 2.45 4.98 6.52
C ASP A 118 2.62 5.70 5.17
N PRO A 119 3.26 5.04 4.17
CA PRO A 119 3.14 5.45 2.78
C PRO A 119 1.67 5.49 2.33
N LEU A 120 1.34 6.40 1.42
CA LEU A 120 -0.03 6.57 0.93
C LEU A 120 -0.53 5.31 0.20
N ASP A 121 -1.66 4.80 0.67
CA ASP A 121 -2.22 3.53 0.22
C ASP A 121 -2.91 3.59 -1.15
N VAL A 122 -2.81 2.48 -1.88
CA VAL A 122 -3.21 2.37 -3.28
C VAL A 122 -3.98 1.07 -3.54
N CYS A 123 -5.16 1.21 -4.16
CA CYS A 123 -5.99 0.13 -4.67
C CYS A 123 -5.93 0.13 -6.20
N GLU A 124 -5.23 -0.84 -6.79
CA GLU A 124 -5.10 -1.00 -8.24
C GLU A 124 -6.12 -1.99 -8.79
N ILE A 125 -6.95 -1.50 -9.73
CA ILE A 125 -8.22 -2.12 -10.11
C ILE A 125 -8.18 -2.89 -11.44
N GLY A 126 -7.02 -3.01 -12.09
CA GLY A 126 -6.84 -3.70 -13.36
C GLY A 126 -7.07 -5.21 -13.28
N GLU A 127 -7.22 -5.86 -14.43
CA GLU A 127 -7.65 -7.26 -14.53
C GLU A 127 -6.57 -8.26 -14.09
N LEU A 128 -5.29 -7.90 -14.16
CA LEU A 128 -4.19 -8.79 -13.78
C LEU A 128 -3.93 -8.78 -12.28
N VAL A 129 -3.74 -9.97 -11.70
CA VAL A 129 -3.30 -10.11 -10.30
C VAL A 129 -1.80 -9.86 -10.22
N GLY A 130 -1.38 -8.93 -9.35
CA GLY A 130 0.02 -8.58 -9.14
C GLY A 130 0.76 -9.56 -8.22
N TYR A 131 1.97 -9.19 -7.81
CA TYR A 131 2.78 -9.95 -6.85
C TYR A 131 3.46 -9.03 -5.83
N PRO A 132 3.76 -9.50 -4.60
CA PRO A 132 4.45 -8.67 -3.60
C PRO A 132 5.80 -8.19 -4.12
N GLY A 133 6.06 -6.89 -3.98
CA GLY A 133 7.26 -6.20 -4.48
C GLY A 133 7.21 -5.82 -5.96
N GLN A 134 6.10 -6.04 -6.66
CA GLN A 134 5.95 -5.56 -8.04
C GLN A 134 5.91 -4.03 -8.07
N VAL A 135 6.73 -3.43 -8.93
CA VAL A 135 6.64 -2.00 -9.23
C VAL A 135 5.86 -1.81 -10.52
N LYS A 136 4.62 -1.31 -10.41
CA LYS A 136 3.72 -1.09 -11.54
C LYS A 136 3.64 0.39 -11.90
N GLN A 137 3.50 0.70 -13.18
CA GLN A 137 3.18 2.05 -13.62
C GLN A 137 1.65 2.20 -13.67
N VAL A 138 1.13 3.16 -12.92
CA VAL A 138 -0.31 3.35 -12.73
C VAL A 138 -0.70 4.79 -13.02
N LYS A 139 -1.99 4.98 -13.31
CA LYS A 139 -2.61 6.31 -13.35
C LYS A 139 -3.70 6.43 -12.30
N VAL A 140 -3.78 7.64 -11.73
CA VAL A 140 -4.72 7.99 -10.66
C VAL A 140 -6.09 8.28 -11.23
N LEU A 141 -7.13 7.74 -10.57
CA LEU A 141 -8.53 7.92 -10.93
C LEU A 141 -9.32 8.66 -9.83
N GLY A 142 -9.00 8.41 -8.56
CA GLY A 142 -9.69 9.05 -7.44
C GLY A 142 -9.10 8.65 -6.09
N VAL A 143 -9.73 9.08 -5.00
CA VAL A 143 -9.29 8.77 -3.62
C VAL A 143 -10.47 8.69 -2.66
N MET A 144 -10.40 7.81 -1.65
CA MET A 144 -11.39 7.69 -0.57
C MET A 144 -10.77 8.03 0.78
N ALA A 145 -11.50 8.75 1.63
CA ALA A 145 -11.04 9.23 2.93
C ALA A 145 -11.44 8.28 4.07
N LEU A 146 -10.70 7.19 4.27
CA LEU A 146 -10.98 6.26 5.38
C LEU A 146 -10.50 6.89 6.70
N LEU A 147 -11.28 6.65 7.75
CA LEU A 147 -10.88 6.80 9.14
C LEU A 147 -10.65 5.40 9.70
N ASP A 148 -9.38 4.97 9.75
CA ASP A 148 -8.98 3.66 10.24
C ASP A 148 -8.56 3.80 11.71
N GLU A 149 -9.39 3.33 12.65
CA GLU A 149 -9.10 3.46 14.09
C GLU A 149 -8.76 4.90 14.57
N GLU A 150 -9.48 5.90 14.04
CA GLU A 150 -9.29 7.35 14.32
C GLU A 150 -8.07 8.00 13.66
N GLU A 151 -7.42 7.30 12.73
CA GLU A 151 -6.34 7.83 11.88
C GLU A 151 -6.85 8.11 10.46
N THR A 152 -6.28 9.13 9.82
CA THR A 152 -6.47 9.44 8.40
C THR A 152 -5.73 8.41 7.59
N ASP A 153 -6.47 7.74 6.72
CA ASP A 153 -5.95 6.64 5.92
C ASP A 153 -6.51 6.75 4.49
N TRP A 154 -5.86 7.55 3.64
CA TRP A 154 -6.35 7.78 2.29
C TRP A 154 -6.14 6.56 1.38
N LYS A 155 -7.19 6.13 0.69
CA LYS A 155 -7.13 5.02 -0.28
C LYS A 155 -7.23 5.53 -1.71
N VAL A 156 -6.10 5.60 -2.42
CA VAL A 156 -6.07 6.05 -3.81
C VAL A 156 -6.53 4.94 -4.75
N ILE A 157 -7.45 5.26 -5.66
CA ILE A 157 -7.91 4.37 -6.71
C ILE A 157 -7.10 4.60 -7.98
N VAL A 158 -6.46 3.55 -8.48
CA VAL A 158 -5.58 3.61 -9.65
C VAL A 158 -5.83 2.45 -10.60
N ILE A 159 -5.31 2.55 -11.82
CA ILE A 159 -5.25 1.45 -12.77
C ILE A 159 -3.87 1.36 -13.42
N ASP A 160 -3.37 0.14 -13.63
CA ASP A 160 -2.16 -0.11 -14.43
C ASP A 160 -2.31 0.51 -15.84
N ILE A 161 -1.30 1.24 -16.32
CA ILE A 161 -1.34 1.86 -17.64
C ILE A 161 -1.40 0.84 -18.79
N ASN A 162 -1.00 -0.41 -18.52
CA ASN A 162 -1.01 -1.50 -19.48
C ASN A 162 -2.32 -2.29 -19.48
N ASP A 163 -3.25 -1.96 -18.57
CA ASP A 163 -4.55 -2.61 -18.52
C ASP A 163 -5.39 -2.29 -19.78
N PRO A 164 -6.12 -3.26 -20.38
CA PRO A 164 -6.96 -3.02 -21.54
C PRO A 164 -8.05 -1.94 -21.34
N LEU A 165 -8.52 -1.73 -20.11
CA LEU A 165 -9.46 -0.66 -19.76
C LEU A 165 -8.79 0.66 -19.43
N ALA A 166 -7.47 0.70 -19.24
CA ALA A 166 -6.78 1.94 -18.93
C ALA A 166 -7.15 3.06 -19.92
N PRO A 167 -7.13 2.90 -21.26
CA PRO A 167 -7.52 3.97 -22.19
C PRO A 167 -8.98 4.49 -22.05
N LYS A 168 -9.83 3.88 -21.23
CA LYS A 168 -11.21 4.28 -20.97
C LYS A 168 -11.45 4.88 -19.57
N LEU A 169 -10.49 4.74 -18.66
CA LEU A 169 -10.61 5.23 -17.28
C LEU A 169 -9.75 6.48 -17.08
N HIS A 170 -10.33 7.67 -17.08
CA HIS A 170 -9.57 8.92 -16.95
C HIS A 170 -9.84 9.67 -15.64
N ASP A 171 -11.02 9.47 -15.06
CA ASP A 171 -11.45 10.01 -13.78
C ASP A 171 -12.33 9.01 -13.04
N ILE A 172 -12.76 9.34 -11.82
CA ILE A 172 -13.44 8.40 -10.93
C ILE A 172 -14.80 7.93 -11.47
N GLU A 173 -15.51 8.77 -12.24
CA GLU A 173 -16.82 8.44 -12.80
C GLU A 173 -16.73 7.32 -13.85
N ASP A 174 -15.59 7.19 -14.52
CA ASP A 174 -15.37 6.12 -15.49
C ASP A 174 -15.28 4.75 -14.79
N VAL A 175 -14.84 4.71 -13.52
CA VAL A 175 -14.81 3.47 -12.74
C VAL A 175 -16.21 2.93 -12.56
N GLU A 176 -17.18 3.73 -12.13
CA GLU A 176 -18.56 3.26 -11.97
C GLU A 176 -19.22 2.90 -13.31
N ARG A 177 -18.83 3.58 -14.40
CA ARG A 177 -19.32 3.28 -15.76
C ARG A 177 -18.84 1.91 -16.27
N HIS A 178 -17.58 1.56 -16.03
CA HIS A 178 -16.95 0.36 -16.61
C HIS A 178 -16.83 -0.81 -15.63
N LEU A 179 -16.84 -0.53 -14.32
CA LEU A 179 -16.69 -1.47 -13.22
C LEU A 179 -17.80 -1.21 -12.17
N PRO A 180 -19.09 -1.31 -12.55
CA PRO A 180 -20.20 -0.90 -11.71
C PRO A 180 -20.23 -1.64 -10.38
N GLY A 181 -20.42 -0.90 -9.29
CA GLY A 181 -20.47 -1.42 -7.93
C GLY A 181 -19.10 -1.66 -7.27
N LEU A 182 -17.98 -1.50 -7.99
CA LEU A 182 -16.65 -1.66 -7.40
C LEU A 182 -16.40 -0.66 -6.27
N LEU A 183 -16.71 0.63 -6.47
CA LEU A 183 -16.49 1.66 -5.44
C LEU A 183 -17.36 1.44 -4.20
N ARG A 184 -18.59 0.97 -4.39
CA ARG A 184 -19.48 0.58 -3.29
C ARG A 184 -18.91 -0.61 -2.52
N ALA A 185 -18.37 -1.61 -3.22
CA ALA A 185 -17.69 -2.74 -2.59
C ALA A 185 -16.40 -2.30 -1.87
N THR A 186 -15.67 -1.33 -2.40
CA THR A 186 -14.50 -0.71 -1.74
C THR A 186 -14.87 -0.08 -0.41
N ASN A 187 -15.93 0.75 -0.41
CA ASN A 187 -16.44 1.35 0.81
C ASN A 187 -16.82 0.29 1.86
N GLU A 188 -17.60 -0.71 1.45
CA GLU A 188 -18.05 -1.78 2.34
C GLU A 188 -16.87 -2.57 2.90
N TRP A 189 -15.91 -2.96 2.06
CA TRP A 189 -14.75 -3.76 2.47
C TRP A 189 -13.95 -3.07 3.57
N PHE A 190 -13.56 -1.80 3.37
CA PHE A 190 -12.75 -1.06 4.35
C PHE A 190 -13.52 -0.75 5.64
N ARG A 191 -14.85 -0.66 5.59
CA ARG A 191 -15.69 -0.57 6.80
C ARG A 191 -15.61 -1.84 7.65
N ILE A 192 -15.72 -3.01 7.01
CA ILE A 192 -15.98 -4.27 7.72
C ILE A 192 -14.76 -5.18 7.93
N TYR A 193 -13.64 -4.96 7.23
CA TYR A 193 -12.54 -5.96 7.16
C TYR A 193 -11.91 -6.31 8.52
N LYS A 194 -11.98 -5.41 9.51
CA LYS A 194 -11.45 -5.63 10.88
C LYS A 194 -12.49 -6.11 11.89
N ILE A 195 -13.78 -6.16 11.54
CA ILE A 195 -14.83 -6.68 12.45
C ILE A 195 -14.55 -8.12 12.88
N PRO A 196 -14.09 -9.05 12.01
CA PRO A 196 -13.69 -10.40 12.42
C PRO A 196 -12.54 -10.45 13.45
N ASP A 197 -11.75 -9.37 13.53
CA ASP A 197 -10.66 -9.22 14.49
C ASP A 197 -11.12 -8.57 15.82
N GLY A 198 -12.43 -8.34 15.97
CA GLY A 198 -13.04 -7.72 17.16
C GLY A 198 -12.88 -6.21 17.21
N LYS A 199 -12.58 -5.56 16.08
CA LYS A 199 -12.53 -4.10 15.98
C LYS A 199 -13.90 -3.53 15.57
N PRO A 200 -14.19 -2.26 15.90
CA PRO A 200 -15.38 -1.58 15.39
C PRO A 200 -15.32 -1.45 13.86
N GLU A 201 -16.47 -1.14 13.28
CA GLU A 201 -16.57 -0.75 11.88
C GLU A 201 -15.84 0.58 11.66
N ASN A 202 -15.03 0.67 10.60
CA ASN A 202 -14.38 1.93 10.23
C ASN A 202 -15.38 2.91 9.62
N GLN A 203 -14.98 4.17 9.54
CA GLN A 203 -15.81 5.24 8.99
C GLN A 203 -15.11 5.89 7.80
N PHE A 204 -15.86 6.62 6.99
CA PHE A 204 -15.30 7.46 5.93
C PHE A 204 -15.71 8.91 6.14
N ALA A 205 -14.79 9.84 5.88
CA ALA A 205 -15.19 11.22 5.64
C ALA A 205 -16.00 11.31 4.32
N PHE A 206 -16.63 12.47 4.09
CA PHE A 206 -17.47 12.72 2.90
C PHE A 206 -18.57 11.68 2.66
N SER A 207 -19.07 11.04 3.72
CA SER A 207 -20.06 9.95 3.63
C SER A 207 -19.61 8.78 2.72
N GLY A 208 -18.30 8.55 2.59
CA GLY A 208 -17.77 7.48 1.74
C GLY A 208 -17.65 7.81 0.26
N GLU A 209 -17.86 9.08 -0.14
CA GLU A 209 -17.64 9.52 -1.52
C GLU A 209 -16.19 9.30 -1.94
N CYS A 210 -15.98 8.68 -3.10
CA CYS A 210 -14.67 8.65 -3.74
C CYS A 210 -14.47 9.96 -4.51
N LYS A 211 -13.53 10.80 -4.05
CA LYS A 211 -13.18 12.05 -4.70
C LYS A 211 -12.47 11.79 -6.02
N ASN A 212 -12.64 12.72 -6.95
CA ASN A 212 -12.10 12.64 -8.30
C ASN A 212 -10.57 12.68 -8.36
N LYS A 213 -10.03 12.47 -9.56
CA LYS A 213 -8.60 12.46 -9.83
C LYS A 213 -7.90 13.73 -9.38
N LYS A 214 -8.50 14.91 -9.60
CA LYS A 214 -7.88 16.17 -9.19
C LYS A 214 -7.64 16.19 -7.68
N TYR A 215 -8.64 15.81 -6.89
CA TYR A 215 -8.52 15.76 -5.43
C TYR A 215 -7.45 14.75 -5.01
N ALA A 216 -7.45 13.56 -5.64
CA ALA A 216 -6.45 12.53 -5.37
C ALA A 216 -5.02 13.03 -5.62
N LEU A 217 -4.78 13.77 -6.71
CA LEU A 217 -3.47 14.36 -7.00
C LEU A 217 -3.06 15.43 -5.96
N ASP A 218 -4.02 16.17 -5.40
CA ASP A 218 -3.73 17.14 -4.35
C ASP A 218 -3.32 16.41 -3.04
N VAL A 219 -4.00 15.32 -2.66
CA VAL A 219 -3.61 14.46 -1.52
C VAL A 219 -2.24 13.82 -1.73
N ILE A 220 -1.98 13.24 -2.91
CA ILE A 220 -0.69 12.63 -3.23
C ILE A 220 0.45 13.66 -3.10
N ARG A 221 0.24 14.90 -3.55
CA ARG A 221 1.23 15.97 -3.42
C ARG A 221 1.51 16.30 -1.96
N GLU A 222 0.47 16.38 -1.12
CA GLU A 222 0.61 16.63 0.31
C GLU A 222 1.46 15.53 0.99
N CYS A 223 1.15 14.26 0.74
CA CYS A 223 1.92 13.14 1.30
C CYS A 223 3.35 13.09 0.75
N ALA A 224 3.58 13.47 -0.51
CA ALA A 224 4.92 13.56 -1.10
C ALA A 224 5.75 14.69 -0.45
N ASP A 225 5.14 15.85 -0.21
CA ASP A 225 5.77 16.98 0.49
C ASP A 225 6.10 16.62 1.95
N ALA A 226 5.23 15.82 2.60
CA ALA A 226 5.48 15.29 3.94
C ALA A 226 6.67 14.30 3.95
N TRP A 227 6.72 13.37 2.99
CA TRP A 227 7.85 12.47 2.83
C TRP A 227 9.17 13.21 2.56
N GLU A 228 9.18 14.26 1.74
CA GLU A 228 10.38 15.06 1.47
C GLU A 228 10.94 15.69 2.76
N LYS A 229 10.04 16.18 3.65
CA LYS A 229 10.44 16.68 4.98
C LYS A 229 10.96 15.55 5.87
N LEU A 230 10.34 14.37 5.84
CA LEU A 230 10.78 13.18 6.57
C LEU A 230 12.19 12.76 6.14
N ILE A 231 12.40 12.51 4.84
CA ILE A 231 13.64 11.93 4.29
C ILE A 231 14.84 12.88 4.40
N THR A 232 14.59 14.19 4.46
CA THR A 232 15.60 15.24 4.69
C THR A 232 15.81 15.56 6.18
N GLY A 233 15.11 14.88 7.09
CA GLY A 233 15.24 15.06 8.55
C GLY A 233 14.61 16.34 9.11
N LYS A 234 13.73 17.00 8.34
CA LYS A 234 12.98 18.19 8.78
C LYS A 234 11.72 17.84 9.59
N SER A 235 11.23 16.61 9.47
CA SER A 235 10.15 16.07 10.32
C SER A 235 10.69 14.97 11.24
N PRO A 236 10.13 14.82 12.47
CA PRO A 236 10.47 13.70 13.35
C PRO A 236 10.13 12.36 12.69
N ARG A 237 11.12 11.45 12.60
CA ARG A 237 10.94 10.15 11.93
C ARG A 237 10.35 9.04 12.82
N GLY A 238 10.34 9.23 14.14
CA GLY A 238 9.99 8.17 15.08
C GLY A 238 10.86 6.93 14.90
N GLU A 239 10.22 5.78 14.65
CA GLU A 239 10.87 4.48 14.46
C GLU A 239 11.16 4.14 12.98
N ILE A 240 10.81 5.05 12.06
CA ILE A 240 11.01 4.81 10.62
C ILE A 240 12.51 4.78 10.31
N SER A 241 12.95 3.68 9.70
CA SER A 241 14.25 3.55 9.07
C SER A 241 14.27 4.35 7.77
N LEU A 242 15.07 5.41 7.72
CA LEU A 242 15.27 6.25 6.53
C LEU A 242 16.40 5.75 5.62
N ALA A 243 16.91 4.54 5.87
CA ALA A 243 17.98 3.95 5.08
C ALA A 243 17.60 3.89 3.59
N ASN A 244 18.44 4.48 2.73
CA ASN A 244 18.18 4.56 1.30
C ASN A 244 19.48 4.55 0.50
N THR A 245 19.40 4.23 -0.79
CA THR A 245 20.56 4.04 -1.66
C THR A 245 20.71 5.14 -2.70
N SER A 246 19.68 5.95 -2.93
CA SER A 246 19.60 6.86 -4.08
C SER A 246 19.17 8.29 -3.75
N VAL A 247 18.61 8.58 -2.57
CA VAL A 247 18.09 9.92 -2.25
C VAL A 247 19.22 10.88 -1.90
N GLU A 248 19.53 11.83 -2.79
CA GLU A 248 20.73 12.69 -2.67
C GLU A 248 20.78 13.52 -1.39
N ASN A 249 19.65 14.06 -0.95
CA ASN A 249 19.56 14.97 0.20
C ASN A 249 19.28 14.26 1.52
N SER A 250 19.31 12.93 1.54
CA SER A 250 19.04 12.17 2.76
C SER A 250 20.30 12.02 3.62
N PRO A 251 20.22 12.25 4.93
CA PRO A 251 21.34 12.02 5.83
C PRO A 251 21.62 10.53 6.12
N ASP A 252 20.74 9.61 5.70
CA ASP A 252 20.78 8.18 6.03
C ASP A 252 21.12 7.30 4.81
N ARG A 253 22.04 7.75 3.97
CA ARG A 253 22.50 6.95 2.83
C ARG A 253 23.18 5.67 3.29
N ALA A 254 22.67 4.55 2.82
CA ALA A 254 23.18 3.22 3.11
C ALA A 254 24.61 3.07 2.57
N ASP A 255 25.48 2.52 3.41
CA ASP A 255 26.84 2.16 3.01
C ASP A 255 26.83 0.84 2.20
N PRO A 256 27.69 0.70 1.17
CA PRO A 256 27.78 -0.53 0.37
C PRO A 256 27.99 -1.82 1.19
N SER A 257 28.69 -1.76 2.33
CA SER A 257 28.90 -2.91 3.22
C SER A 257 27.61 -3.39 3.87
N GLN A 258 26.68 -2.47 4.19
CA GLN A 258 25.37 -2.81 4.74
C GLN A 258 24.51 -3.52 3.68
N LEU A 259 24.57 -3.06 2.42
CA LEU A 259 23.87 -3.72 1.30
C LEU A 259 24.37 -5.16 1.09
N ALA A 260 25.67 -5.39 1.22
CA ALA A 260 26.28 -6.71 1.08
C ALA A 260 25.85 -7.70 2.17
N SER A 261 25.35 -7.22 3.31
CA SER A 261 24.83 -8.05 4.41
C SER A 261 23.44 -8.63 4.15
N ILE A 262 22.70 -8.09 3.18
CA ILE A 262 21.38 -8.60 2.83
C ILE A 262 21.56 -9.99 2.19
N PRO A 263 20.95 -11.05 2.74
CA PRO A 263 21.09 -12.40 2.21
C PRO A 263 20.69 -12.49 0.73
N LYS A 264 21.17 -13.53 0.05
CA LYS A 264 20.71 -13.84 -1.31
C LYS A 264 19.29 -14.39 -1.27
N GLY A 265 18.54 -14.18 -2.34
CA GLY A 265 17.19 -14.74 -2.48
C GLY A 265 17.21 -16.26 -2.56
N GLU A 266 16.27 -16.91 -1.87
CA GLU A 266 16.18 -18.37 -1.76
C GLU A 266 15.10 -18.96 -2.69
N ASN A 267 14.11 -18.16 -3.09
CA ASN A 267 12.99 -18.57 -3.93
C ASN A 267 12.28 -19.86 -3.46
N LEU A 268 12.10 -19.99 -2.15
CA LEU A 268 11.45 -21.15 -1.54
C LEU A 268 9.94 -21.17 -1.83
N PRO A 269 9.31 -22.35 -1.89
CA PRO A 269 7.85 -22.45 -1.97
C PRO A 269 7.19 -21.83 -0.73
N PRO A 270 5.93 -21.35 -0.83
CA PRO A 270 5.22 -20.80 0.30
C PRO A 270 4.95 -21.87 1.38
N ALA A 271 5.07 -21.48 2.64
CA ALA A 271 4.62 -22.30 3.75
C ALA A 271 3.08 -22.41 3.74
N PRO A 272 2.51 -23.52 4.27
CA PRO A 272 1.07 -23.70 4.32
C PRO A 272 0.41 -22.61 5.17
N ILE A 273 -0.77 -22.17 4.74
CA ILE A 273 -1.63 -21.27 5.51
C ILE A 273 -2.61 -22.14 6.31
N ASP A 274 -2.87 -21.76 7.56
CA ASP A 274 -3.84 -22.43 8.41
C ASP A 274 -5.25 -22.38 7.78
N GLY A 275 -5.96 -23.52 7.75
CA GLY A 275 -7.27 -23.63 7.11
C GLY A 275 -8.37 -22.76 7.74
N SER A 276 -8.15 -22.18 8.94
CA SER A 276 -9.08 -21.20 9.51
C SER A 276 -9.17 -19.91 8.70
N ILE A 277 -8.19 -19.61 7.84
CA ILE A 277 -8.22 -18.43 6.97
C ILE A 277 -9.27 -18.56 5.86
N ASP A 278 -9.66 -19.79 5.48
CA ASP A 278 -10.71 -20.03 4.48
C ASP A 278 -12.12 -19.66 4.97
N LYS A 279 -12.30 -19.46 6.28
CA LYS A 279 -13.60 -19.14 6.88
C LYS A 279 -14.18 -17.85 6.31
N TRP A 280 -15.44 -17.93 5.87
CA TRP A 280 -16.28 -16.79 5.53
C TRP A 280 -16.98 -16.22 6.77
N PHE A 281 -16.87 -14.91 6.95
CA PHE A 281 -17.60 -14.15 7.94
C PHE A 281 -18.78 -13.46 7.26
N PHE A 282 -19.98 -13.70 7.75
CA PHE A 282 -21.20 -13.04 7.30
C PHE A 282 -21.47 -11.88 8.24
N ILE A 283 -21.08 -10.68 7.82
CA ILE A 283 -21.20 -9.46 8.60
C ILE A 283 -22.42 -8.71 8.08
N SER A 284 -23.43 -8.52 8.93
CA SER A 284 -24.51 -7.60 8.65
C SER A 284 -24.06 -6.20 9.04
N GLY A 285 -23.73 -5.34 8.07
CA GLY A 285 -23.60 -3.92 8.33
C GLY A 285 -24.93 -3.36 8.84
N ALA A 286 -24.90 -2.35 9.71
CA ALA A 286 -26.09 -1.54 9.92
C ALA A 286 -26.45 -0.91 8.57
N ALA A 287 -27.65 -1.19 8.06
CA ALA A 287 -28.14 -0.54 6.84
C ALA A 287 -28.03 0.98 7.03
N VAL A 288 -27.22 1.63 6.19
CA VAL A 288 -27.19 3.09 6.08
C VAL A 288 -28.08 3.49 4.93
#